data_AF-A0A2G1XVB2-F1
#
_entry.id   AF-A0A2G1XVB2-F1
#
_cell.length_a   1.000
_cell.length_b   1.000
_cell.length_c   1.000
_cell.angle_alpha   90.00
_cell.angle_beta   90.00
_cell.angle_gamma   90.00
#
_symmetry.space_group_name_H-M   'P 1'
#
loop_
_entity.id
_entity.type
_entity.pdbx_description
1 polymer ?
#
loop_
_entity_poly.entity_id
_entity_poly.type
_entity_poly.pdbx_seq_one_letter_code
_entity_poly.pdbx_strand_id
1 'polypeptide(L)'
;MQLRSLLIKYPQTSLIFFISLTYLYFMLDMYLPTTGDQKTYIAQALEMHRDGHWFMQTLFNEPDYYKGPLHFIFLRVGFILFGTHSMFALVYMNFFGLILLAILLFRFLKNSLDDIGWAFFYALSVV
;
A
#
# COMPACT_ATOMS: atom_id res chain seq x y z
N MET A 1 -22.35 12.95 21.93
CA MET A 1 -21.15 12.08 22.00
C MET A 1 -20.06 12.75 21.16
N GLN A 2 -18.93 13.13 21.74
CA GLN A 2 -17.88 13.88 21.01
C GLN A 2 -17.17 12.94 20.01
N LEU A 3 -16.93 13.37 18.76
CA LEU A 3 -16.31 12.56 17.70
C LEU A 3 -15.04 11.84 18.18
N ARG A 4 -14.18 12.54 18.93
CA ARG A 4 -12.97 11.98 19.56
C ARG A 4 -13.24 10.72 20.39
N SER A 5 -14.32 10.68 21.16
CA SER A 5 -14.63 9.53 22.02
C SER A 5 -15.07 8.31 21.21
N LEU A 6 -15.67 8.51 20.03
CA LEU A 6 -16.01 7.41 19.11
C LEU A 6 -14.74 6.84 18.45
N LEU A 7 -13.82 7.72 18.01
CA LEU A 7 -12.57 7.31 17.35
C LEU A 7 -11.68 6.47 18.26
N ILE A 8 -11.55 6.88 19.52
CA ILE A 8 -10.72 6.19 20.51
C ILE A 8 -11.38 4.88 20.97
N LYS A 9 -12.72 4.77 20.88
CA LYS A 9 -13.44 3.55 21.28
C LYS A 9 -13.13 2.37 20.35
N TYR A 10 -12.92 2.64 19.06
CA TYR A 10 -12.59 1.62 18.05
C TYR A 10 -11.40 2.05 17.18
N PRO A 11 -10.19 2.16 17.76
CA PRO A 11 -9.08 2.88 17.14
C PRO A 11 -8.62 2.21 15.84
N GLN A 12 -8.57 0.88 15.76
CA GLN A 12 -8.19 0.20 14.52
C GLN A 12 -9.22 0.40 13.40
N THR A 13 -10.51 0.27 13.72
CA THR A 13 -11.59 0.51 12.74
C THR A 13 -11.58 1.95 12.25
N SER A 14 -11.35 2.90 13.15
CA SER A 14 -11.23 4.32 12.79
C SER A 14 -10.01 4.59 11.92
N LEU A 15 -8.85 3.99 12.21
CA LEU A 15 -7.66 4.08 11.36
C LEU A 15 -7.95 3.53 9.96
N ILE A 16 -8.50 2.32 9.86
CA ILE A 16 -8.87 1.72 8.57
C ILE A 16 -9.80 2.63 7.80
N PHE A 17 -10.83 3.18 8.46
CA PHE A 17 -11.80 4.07 7.83
C PHE A 17 -11.12 5.32 7.23
N PHE A 18 -10.32 6.04 8.01
CA PHE A 18 -9.67 7.26 7.52
C PHE A 18 -8.60 6.99 6.47
N ILE A 19 -7.78 5.95 6.65
CA ILE A 19 -6.80 5.53 5.64
C ILE A 19 -7.52 5.21 4.33
N SER A 20 -8.61 4.42 4.39
CA SER A 20 -9.40 4.05 3.21
C SER A 20 -10.01 5.28 2.54
N LEU A 21 -10.56 6.21 3.31
CA LEU A 21 -11.17 7.41 2.78
C LEU A 21 -10.14 8.29 2.05
N THR A 22 -8.99 8.54 2.68
CA THR A 22 -7.91 9.33 2.07
C THR A 22 -7.33 8.64 0.84
N TYR A 23 -7.12 7.32 0.94
CA TYR A 23 -6.59 6.54 -0.17
C TYR A 23 -7.53 6.53 -1.39
N LEU A 24 -8.83 6.31 -1.16
CA LEU A 24 -9.84 6.36 -2.22
C LEU A 24 -9.94 7.75 -2.84
N TYR A 25 -9.82 8.82 -2.03
CA TYR A 25 -9.80 10.19 -2.54
C TYR A 25 -8.63 10.41 -3.51
N PHE A 26 -7.40 10.04 -3.14
CA PHE A 26 -6.23 10.19 -4.02
C PHE A 26 -6.26 9.26 -5.23
N MET A 27 -6.94 8.11 -5.14
CA MET A 27 -7.12 7.20 -6.29
C MET A 27 -7.95 7.82 -7.41
N LEU A 28 -8.80 8.82 -7.14
CA LEU A 28 -9.63 9.47 -8.16
C LEU A 28 -8.81 10.23 -9.20
N ASP A 29 -7.69 10.82 -8.77
CA ASP A 29 -6.81 11.64 -9.61
C ASP A 29 -5.54 10.90 -10.05
N MET A 30 -5.48 9.59 -9.81
CA MET A 30 -4.26 8.82 -10.06
C MET A 30 -4.17 8.41 -11.53
N TYR A 31 -3.21 9.00 -12.25
CA TYR A 31 -2.92 8.66 -13.64
C TYR A 31 -1.94 7.49 -13.75
N LEU A 32 -1.97 6.80 -14.89
CA LEU A 32 -1.00 5.76 -15.19
C LEU A 32 0.41 6.37 -15.21
N PRO A 33 1.36 5.85 -14.40
CA PRO A 33 2.71 6.40 -14.33
C PRO A 33 3.44 6.18 -15.67
N THR A 34 3.89 7.27 -16.30
CA THR A 34 4.58 7.23 -17.60
C THR A 34 6.09 7.47 -17.50
N THR A 35 6.60 7.81 -16.31
CA THR A 35 8.00 8.13 -16.06
C THR A 35 8.46 7.68 -14.66
N GLY A 36 9.77 7.72 -14.43
CA GLY A 36 10.39 7.43 -13.13
C GLY A 36 10.38 5.94 -12.74
N ASP A 37 10.76 5.68 -11.48
CA ASP A 37 10.92 4.33 -10.94
C ASP A 37 9.63 3.51 -11.00
N GLN A 38 8.47 4.15 -10.79
CA GLN A 38 7.18 3.47 -10.81
C GLN A 38 6.90 2.85 -12.19
N LYS A 39 7.23 3.56 -13.29
CA LYS A 39 7.13 3.00 -14.64
C LYS A 39 8.02 1.76 -14.77
N THR A 40 9.27 1.84 -14.31
CA THR A 40 10.22 0.72 -14.41
C THR A 40 9.72 -0.50 -13.64
N TYR A 41 9.23 -0.33 -12.42
CA TYR A 41 8.71 -1.44 -11.61
C TYR A 41 7.49 -2.10 -12.25
N ILE A 42 6.58 -1.29 -12.79
CA ILE A 42 5.39 -1.78 -13.50
C ILE A 42 5.80 -2.54 -14.77
N ALA A 43 6.73 -2.00 -15.56
CA ALA A 43 7.21 -2.64 -16.78
C ALA A 43 7.81 -4.02 -16.49
N GLN A 44 8.69 -4.12 -15.48
CA GLN A 44 9.28 -5.40 -15.09
C GLN A 44 8.23 -6.40 -14.59
N ALA A 45 7.29 -5.95 -13.75
CA ALA A 45 6.23 -6.82 -13.27
C ALA A 45 5.28 -7.27 -14.39
N LEU A 46 5.07 -6.44 -15.41
CA LEU A 46 4.28 -6.79 -16.60
C LEU A 46 5.01 -7.84 -17.46
N GLU A 47 6.31 -7.72 -17.68
CA GLU A 47 7.10 -8.74 -18.37
C GLU A 47 7.09 -10.07 -17.59
N MET A 48 7.30 -10.01 -16.26
CA MET A 48 7.14 -11.17 -15.37
C MET A 48 5.76 -11.81 -15.48
N HIS A 49 4.70 -11.01 -15.56
CA HIS A 49 3.34 -11.51 -15.72
C HIS A 49 3.12 -12.14 -17.10
N ARG A 50 3.59 -11.48 -18.17
CA ARG A 50 3.51 -11.94 -19.56
C ARG A 50 4.21 -13.30 -19.74
N ASP A 51 5.40 -13.45 -19.15
CA ASP A 51 6.24 -14.63 -19.34
C ASP A 51 6.04 -15.71 -18.26
N GLY A 52 5.24 -15.41 -17.24
CA GLY A 52 4.93 -16.34 -16.15
C GLY A 52 6.03 -16.47 -15.08
N HIS A 53 7.05 -15.62 -15.12
CA HIS A 53 8.15 -15.62 -14.15
C HIS A 53 7.72 -15.05 -12.79
N TRP A 54 8.11 -15.71 -11.70
CA TRP A 54 7.83 -15.25 -10.32
C TRP A 54 9.05 -14.62 -9.64
N PHE A 55 10.25 -15.09 -9.96
CA PHE A 55 11.48 -14.73 -9.26
C PHE A 55 12.57 -14.19 -10.20
N MET A 56 12.23 -14.00 -11.48
CA MET A 56 13.10 -13.44 -12.50
C MET A 56 12.46 -12.17 -13.03
N GLN A 57 12.97 -11.02 -12.57
CA GLN A 57 12.62 -9.72 -13.12
C GLN A 57 13.29 -9.58 -14.48
N THR A 58 12.57 -9.04 -15.45
CA THR A 58 13.12 -8.68 -16.75
C THR A 58 12.74 -7.26 -17.11
N LEU A 59 13.64 -6.54 -17.78
CA LEU A 59 13.36 -5.25 -18.37
C LEU A 59 13.87 -5.26 -19.80
N PHE A 60 12.99 -4.99 -20.76
CA PHE A 60 13.27 -5.14 -22.19
C PHE A 60 13.64 -6.58 -22.56
N ASN A 61 13.03 -7.56 -21.89
CA ASN A 61 13.29 -9.00 -22.02
C ASN A 61 14.68 -9.47 -21.56
N GLU A 62 15.45 -8.61 -20.89
CA GLU A 62 16.74 -8.96 -20.30
C GLU A 62 16.61 -9.08 -18.77
N PRO A 63 17.32 -10.01 -18.10
CA PRO A 63 17.27 -10.13 -16.65
C PRO A 63 17.73 -8.85 -15.94
N ASP A 64 16.95 -8.37 -14.96
CA ASP A 64 17.24 -7.16 -14.19
C ASP A 64 17.07 -7.38 -12.69
N TYR A 65 18.19 -7.59 -11.97
CA TYR A 65 18.20 -7.92 -10.54
C TYR A 65 18.64 -6.76 -9.62
N TYR A 66 18.54 -5.50 -10.05
CA TYR A 66 18.98 -4.37 -9.21
C TYR A 66 18.14 -4.19 -7.93
N LYS A 67 16.93 -4.77 -7.86
CA LYS A 67 16.01 -4.66 -6.71
C LYS A 67 15.53 -6.04 -6.26
N GLY A 68 15.16 -6.15 -4.98
CA GLY A 68 14.60 -7.38 -4.42
C GLY A 68 13.23 -7.74 -5.04
N PRO A 69 12.85 -9.03 -5.07
CA PRO A 69 11.73 -9.52 -5.87
C PRO A 69 10.35 -9.20 -5.31
N LEU A 70 10.26 -8.88 -4.02
CA LEU A 70 8.99 -8.87 -3.28
C LEU A 70 7.96 -7.89 -3.84
N HIS A 71 8.40 -6.70 -4.22
CA HIS A 71 7.52 -5.68 -4.80
C HIS A 71 6.89 -6.15 -6.13
N PHE A 72 7.69 -6.75 -7.01
CA PHE A 72 7.24 -7.26 -8.30
C PHE A 72 6.30 -8.45 -8.16
N ILE A 73 6.56 -9.32 -7.18
CA ILE A 73 5.66 -10.43 -6.83
C ILE A 73 4.29 -9.87 -6.42
N PHE A 74 4.25 -8.84 -5.57
CA PHE A 74 2.99 -8.20 -5.20
C PHE A 74 2.30 -7.54 -6.40
N LEU A 75 3.01 -6.80 -7.25
CA LEU A 75 2.42 -6.26 -8.47
C LEU A 75 1.79 -7.36 -9.34
N ARG A 76 2.50 -8.48 -9.52
CA ARG A 76 1.98 -9.62 -10.29
C ARG A 76 0.76 -10.27 -9.64
N VAL A 77 0.72 -10.40 -8.31
CA VAL A 77 -0.49 -10.86 -7.59
C VAL A 77 -1.64 -9.87 -7.84
N GLY A 78 -1.38 -8.56 -7.79
CA GLY A 78 -2.34 -7.54 -8.16
C GLY A 78 -2.89 -7.72 -9.57
N PHE A 79 -2.02 -7.99 -10.55
CA PHE A 79 -2.43 -8.25 -11.93
C PHE A 79 -3.32 -9.49 -12.07
N ILE A 80 -3.04 -10.56 -11.32
CA ILE A 80 -3.86 -11.77 -11.31
C ILE A 80 -5.25 -11.50 -10.70
N LEU A 81 -5.32 -10.72 -9.63
CA LEU A 81 -6.57 -10.48 -8.89
C LEU A 81 -7.46 -9.40 -9.53
N PHE A 82 -6.86 -8.34 -10.05
CA PHE A 82 -7.58 -7.13 -10.49
C PHE A 82 -7.41 -6.83 -11.98
N GLY A 83 -6.55 -7.57 -12.69
CA GLY A 83 -6.20 -7.33 -14.08
C GLY A 83 -5.05 -6.33 -14.26
N THR A 84 -4.34 -6.42 -15.38
CA THR A 84 -3.16 -5.59 -15.71
C THR A 84 -3.50 -4.13 -16.01
N HIS A 85 -4.75 -3.84 -16.39
CA HIS A 85 -5.22 -2.48 -16.67
C HIS A 85 -5.78 -1.76 -15.44
N SER A 86 -5.88 -2.44 -14.30
CA SER A 86 -6.45 -1.87 -13.09
C SER A 86 -5.43 -1.02 -12.34
N MET A 87 -5.77 0.24 -12.06
CA MET A 87 -4.93 1.10 -11.21
C MET A 87 -4.79 0.52 -9.80
N PHE A 88 -5.83 -0.14 -9.30
CA PHE A 88 -5.79 -0.76 -7.97
C PHE A 88 -4.76 -1.90 -7.91
N ALA A 89 -4.55 -2.65 -9.00
CA ALA A 89 -3.50 -3.68 -9.08
C ALA A 89 -2.10 -3.12 -8.80
N LEU A 90 -1.87 -1.85 -9.15
CA LEU A 90 -0.58 -1.19 -9.02
C LEU A 90 -0.29 -0.69 -7.62
N VAL A 91 -1.32 -0.56 -6.77
CA VAL A 91 -1.19 0.19 -5.53
C VAL A 91 -1.81 -0.49 -4.30
N TYR A 92 -2.62 -1.54 -4.48
CA TYR A 92 -3.29 -2.24 -3.36
C TYR A 92 -2.32 -2.67 -2.26
N MET A 93 -1.10 -3.10 -2.63
CA MET A 93 -0.07 -3.49 -1.68
C MET A 93 0.38 -2.32 -0.78
N ASN A 94 0.45 -1.10 -1.33
CA ASN A 94 0.77 0.10 -0.56
C ASN A 94 -0.41 0.44 0.36
N PHE A 95 -1.65 0.33 -0.13
CA PHE A 95 -2.85 0.53 0.67
C PHE A 95 -2.91 -0.40 1.89
N PHE A 96 -2.75 -1.70 1.69
CA PHE A 96 -2.73 -2.67 2.79
C PHE A 96 -1.49 -2.48 3.68
N GLY A 97 -0.34 -2.13 3.10
CA GLY A 97 0.87 -1.80 3.84
C GLY A 97 0.68 -0.63 4.80
N LEU A 98 0.02 0.44 4.35
CA LEU A 98 -0.30 1.61 5.18
C LEU A 98 -1.27 1.26 6.32
N ILE A 99 -2.32 0.48 6.04
CA ILE A 99 -3.24 0.00 7.08
C ILE A 99 -2.48 -0.83 8.13
N LEU A 100 -1.66 -1.78 7.69
CA LEU A 100 -0.88 -2.62 8.58
C LEU A 100 0.10 -1.78 9.41
N LEU A 101 0.82 -0.87 8.78
CA LEU A 101 1.77 0.03 9.44
C LEU A 101 1.07 0.88 10.51
N ALA A 102 -0.06 1.52 10.19
CA ALA A 102 -0.81 2.34 11.14
C ALA A 102 -1.31 1.52 12.35
N ILE A 103 -1.82 0.30 12.11
CA ILE A 103 -2.27 -0.59 13.20
C ILE A 103 -1.09 -1.01 14.09
N LEU A 104 0.04 -1.38 13.48
CA LEU A 104 1.24 -1.79 14.23
C LEU A 104 1.83 -0.62 15.01
N LEU A 105 1.90 0.56 14.40
CA LEU A 105 2.36 1.79 15.06
C LEU A 105 1.44 2.16 16.22
N PHE A 106 0.12 2.09 16.05
CA PHE A 106 -0.83 2.30 17.14
C PHE A 106 -0.60 1.31 18.29
N ARG A 107 -0.43 0.02 17.99
CA ARG A 107 -0.17 -1.00 19.02
C ARG A 107 1.13 -0.75 19.77
N PHE A 108 2.18 -0.36 19.06
CA PHE A 108 3.46 -0.01 19.65
C PHE A 108 3.36 1.23 20.55
N LEU A 109 2.74 2.30 20.06
CA LEU A 109 2.59 3.56 20.79
C LEU A 109 1.64 3.45 21.97
N LYS A 110 0.57 2.66 21.87
CA LYS A 110 -0.33 2.38 22.99
C LYS A 110 0.42 1.75 24.17
N ASN A 111 1.44 0.94 23.90
CA ASN A 111 2.25 0.32 24.95
C ASN A 111 3.35 1.25 25.48
N SER A 112 3.65 2.34 24.77
CA SER A 112 4.77 3.24 25.07
C SER A 112 4.33 4.60 25.61
N LEU A 113 3.09 5.01 25.35
CA LEU A 113 2.50 6.29 25.74
C LEU A 113 1.36 6.06 26.74
N ASP A 114 1.26 6.93 27.74
CA ASP A 114 0.17 6.89 28.73
C ASP A 114 -1.19 7.37 28.16
N ASP A 115 -1.18 8.08 27.02
CA ASP A 115 -2.38 8.62 26.38
C ASP A 115 -2.69 7.90 25.06
N ILE A 116 -3.77 7.10 25.08
CA ILE A 116 -4.29 6.35 23.93
C ILE A 116 -4.76 7.26 22.78
N GLY A 117 -5.21 8.47 23.09
CA GLY A 117 -5.62 9.46 22.09
C GLY A 117 -4.41 9.95 21.30
N TRP A 118 -3.31 10.28 21.96
CA TRP A 118 -2.06 10.64 21.27
C TRP A 118 -1.50 9.47 20.46
N ALA A 119 -1.51 8.25 21.01
CA ALA A 119 -1.11 7.06 20.26
C ALA A 119 -1.94 6.87 18.97
N PHE A 120 -3.24 7.15 19.03
CA PHE A 120 -4.12 7.11 17.85
C PHE A 120 -3.76 8.18 16.81
N PHE A 121 -3.58 9.45 17.22
CA PHE A 121 -3.27 10.52 16.26
C PHE A 121 -1.90 10.36 15.61
N TYR A 122 -0.89 9.87 16.33
CA TYR A 122 0.40 9.52 15.75
C TYR A 122 0.31 8.36 14.75
N ALA A 123 -0.54 7.36 15.03
CA ALA A 123 -0.78 6.29 14.07
C ALA A 123 -1.51 6.79 12.81
N LEU A 124 -2.40 7.78 12.97
CA LEU A 124 -3.14 8.39 11.87
C LEU A 124 -2.26 9.31 11.01
N SER A 125 -1.22 9.94 11.56
CA SER A 125 -0.35 10.86 10.81
C SER A 125 0.57 10.21 9.78
N VAL A 126 0.52 8.88 9.65
CA VAL A 126 1.21 8.12 8.59
C VAL A 126 0.46 8.23 7.25
N VAL A 127 -0.77 8.74 7.29
CA VAL A 127 -1.65 9.04 6.14
C VAL A 127 -1.48 10.48 5.72
#